data_AF-A0A979FKM7-F1
#
_entry.id   AF-A0A979FKM7-F1
#
_cell.length_a   1.000
_cell.length_b   1.000
_cell.length_c   1.000
_cell.angle_alpha   90.00
_cell.angle_beta   90.00
_cell.angle_gamma   90.00
#
_symmetry.space_group_name_H-M   'P 1'
#
loop_
_entity.id
_entity.type
_entity.pdbx_description
1 polymer ?
#
loop_
_entity_poly.entity_id
_entity_poly.type
_entity_poly.pdbx_seq_one_letter_code
_entity_poly.pdbx_strand_id
1 'polypeptide(L)'
;MSIAAGRDDVFHVVTPLLESLELQQACGVRVLLKLENTQPSGSFKIRGIGNLVKKSHSAGGIKGVVSSSGGNAGLAAAHAARRLNLPATVVVPSSTPSIMADKLRREGATVQVHGAIWDEADEKANELSREKNLLYVHPFHHPLIWEGVSSLVDEVVRQCGEPSCFVLSVGGGGLLCGVMTGLIRNGLGHVPILAMETQGAHCLNAALAAGGPVSIGSITSLAKTLGALTVSDEVFRLLPHCVVISRVVSDEEAVHACRRFLACGVRVLLKLENTQPSGSFKIRGIGNLVRKSHSAGGIKGVVSSSSGNAGQAAAHAARRLNLPATVVVPSSTPPIMADKLRREGATVQVHGAIWDDANKKAQELSREKDLLYVHPFHHPLIWEGVSSLVDEVVRQCGEPSCFVLSVGGGGLLCGVMTGLIRNGLGHVPILAMETQGAHCLNAALAAGGPVSIGSITSLAKTLGALTVSDEVFRLLPRCVVISRVVSDEEAVHACRRFLDDHRYLVEPSCGAALAGAYGGHLRMLISQGRVSPDRPVVVVVCGGNGVTLDLLQQWSKQTGLIQ
;
A
#
# COMPACT_ATOMS: atom_id res chain seq x y z
N MET A 1 -4.07 -51.21 15.08
CA MET A 1 -4.66 -49.92 15.54
C MET A 1 -4.54 -48.93 14.40
N SER A 2 -5.67 -48.57 13.79
CA SER A 2 -5.80 -47.74 12.59
C SER A 2 -5.71 -46.26 12.95
N ILE A 3 -4.77 -45.53 12.32
CA ILE A 3 -4.64 -44.06 12.41
C ILE A 3 -4.99 -43.43 11.05
N ALA A 4 -6.13 -43.83 10.44
CA ALA A 4 -6.51 -43.37 9.10
C ALA A 4 -7.99 -43.00 8.91
N ALA A 5 -8.77 -42.77 9.98
CA ALA A 5 -10.22 -42.53 9.87
C ALA A 5 -10.68 -41.07 10.14
N GLY A 6 -9.78 -40.08 10.23
CA GLY A 6 -10.15 -38.76 10.80
C GLY A 6 -10.10 -37.53 9.89
N ARG A 7 -9.60 -37.62 8.64
CA ARG A 7 -9.36 -36.42 7.80
C ARG A 7 -10.29 -36.24 6.59
N ASP A 8 -11.11 -37.24 6.24
CA ASP A 8 -11.92 -37.19 5.01
C ASP A 8 -13.38 -36.76 5.20
N ASP A 9 -13.80 -36.45 6.42
CA ASP A 9 -15.22 -36.30 6.76
C ASP A 9 -15.80 -34.88 6.59
N VAL A 10 -14.99 -33.88 6.22
CA VAL A 10 -15.43 -32.48 6.20
C VAL A 10 -14.93 -31.78 4.94
N PHE A 11 -15.81 -31.05 4.24
CA PHE A 11 -15.48 -30.40 2.96
C PHE A 11 -14.77 -29.05 3.10
N HIS A 12 -14.59 -28.57 4.32
CA HIS A 12 -13.89 -27.32 4.63
C HIS A 12 -12.59 -27.62 5.38
N VAL A 13 -11.66 -26.68 5.33
CA VAL A 13 -10.45 -26.71 6.16
C VAL A 13 -10.62 -25.80 7.37
N VAL A 14 -9.87 -26.09 8.44
CA VAL A 14 -9.71 -25.15 9.55
C VAL A 14 -8.84 -24.00 9.07
N THR A 15 -9.45 -22.83 8.88
CA THR A 15 -8.75 -21.65 8.37
C THR A 15 -7.94 -20.96 9.48
N PRO A 16 -6.84 -20.27 9.15
CA PRO A 16 -6.07 -19.55 10.15
C PRO A 16 -6.85 -18.35 10.70
N LEU A 17 -6.48 -17.96 11.92
CA LEU A 17 -6.89 -16.72 12.56
C LEU A 17 -5.64 -15.84 12.70
N LEU A 18 -5.50 -14.85 11.82
CA LEU A 18 -4.27 -14.06 11.70
C LEU A 18 -4.44 -12.66 12.27
N GLU A 19 -3.45 -12.19 13.01
CA GLU A 19 -3.41 -10.81 13.48
C GLU A 19 -3.13 -9.84 12.34
N SER A 20 -3.89 -8.74 12.28
CA SER A 20 -3.67 -7.64 11.33
C SER A 20 -3.21 -6.39 12.07
N LEU A 21 -1.92 -6.08 11.94
CA LEU A 21 -1.33 -4.87 12.52
C LEU A 21 -1.96 -3.60 11.95
N GLU A 22 -2.34 -3.61 10.67
CA GLU A 22 -2.85 -2.43 9.98
C GLU A 22 -4.30 -2.11 10.37
N LEU A 23 -5.14 -3.13 10.53
CA LEU A 23 -6.47 -2.95 11.09
C LEU A 23 -6.40 -2.61 12.57
N GLN A 24 -5.43 -3.16 13.30
CA GLN A 24 -5.18 -2.77 14.68
C GLN A 24 -4.80 -1.29 14.81
N GLN A 25 -3.89 -0.80 13.96
CA GLN A 25 -3.56 0.63 13.91
C GLN A 25 -4.75 1.50 13.54
N ALA A 26 -5.66 1.01 12.68
CA ALA A 26 -6.85 1.75 12.27
C ALA A 26 -7.92 1.82 13.36
N CYS A 27 -8.11 0.73 14.12
CA CYS A 27 -9.18 0.61 15.12
C CYS A 27 -8.72 0.87 16.56
N GLY A 28 -7.41 0.94 16.81
CA GLY A 28 -6.85 1.10 18.15
C GLY A 28 -6.96 -0.15 19.05
N VAL A 29 -7.39 -1.28 18.49
CA VAL A 29 -7.60 -2.55 19.21
C VAL A 29 -7.04 -3.72 18.41
N ARG A 30 -6.68 -4.81 19.07
CA ARG A 30 -6.19 -6.03 18.40
C ARG A 30 -7.27 -6.56 17.43
N VAL A 31 -6.89 -6.77 16.16
CA VAL A 31 -7.79 -7.30 15.13
C VAL A 31 -7.27 -8.64 14.62
N LEU A 32 -8.13 -9.66 14.69
CA LEU A 32 -7.87 -10.99 14.15
C LEU A 32 -8.75 -11.26 12.93
N LEU A 33 -8.15 -11.79 11.87
CA LEU A 33 -8.77 -12.11 10.60
C LEU A 33 -8.98 -13.61 10.49
N LYS A 34 -10.25 -14.05 10.47
CA LYS A 34 -10.61 -15.43 10.18
C LYS A 34 -10.66 -15.62 8.66
N LEU A 35 -9.65 -16.26 8.09
CA LEU A 35 -9.42 -16.28 6.63
C LEU A 35 -10.29 -17.29 5.86
N GLU A 36 -11.61 -17.11 5.87
CA GLU A 36 -12.53 -17.98 5.13
C GLU A 36 -12.41 -17.90 3.61
N ASN A 37 -11.69 -16.92 3.07
CA ASN A 37 -11.34 -16.85 1.66
C ASN A 37 -10.31 -17.92 1.24
N THR A 38 -9.65 -18.61 2.19
CA THR A 38 -8.72 -19.71 1.89
C THR A 38 -9.40 -21.08 1.90
N GLN A 39 -10.73 -21.14 2.04
CA GLN A 39 -11.46 -22.39 1.92
C GLN A 39 -11.31 -23.00 0.52
N PRO A 40 -11.46 -24.32 0.34
CA PRO A 40 -11.33 -24.96 -0.97
C PRO A 40 -12.27 -24.39 -2.05
N SER A 41 -13.49 -23.98 -1.66
CA SER A 41 -14.46 -23.31 -2.54
C SER A 41 -14.24 -21.79 -2.68
N GLY A 42 -13.25 -21.23 -1.98
CA GLY A 42 -12.92 -19.81 -1.94
C GLY A 42 -13.76 -18.95 -0.98
N SER A 43 -14.64 -19.54 -0.17
CA SER A 43 -15.41 -18.79 0.85
C SER A 43 -15.97 -19.69 1.96
N PHE A 44 -16.52 -19.07 3.01
CA PHE A 44 -17.20 -19.75 4.12
C PHE A 44 -18.39 -20.63 3.70
N LYS A 45 -18.95 -20.43 2.50
CA LYS A 45 -20.17 -21.11 2.04
C LYS A 45 -20.04 -22.63 2.06
N ILE A 46 -18.83 -23.17 1.87
CA ILE A 46 -18.58 -24.62 1.94
C ILE A 46 -18.85 -25.21 3.33
N ARG A 47 -18.79 -24.43 4.40
CA ARG A 47 -19.11 -24.92 5.75
C ARG A 47 -20.58 -25.36 5.83
N GLY A 48 -21.47 -24.44 5.48
CA GLY A 48 -22.92 -24.69 5.51
C GLY A 48 -23.41 -25.59 4.38
N ILE A 49 -23.07 -25.26 3.14
CA ILE A 49 -23.51 -26.04 1.97
C ILE A 49 -22.90 -27.44 2.01
N GLY A 50 -21.63 -27.56 2.42
CA GLY A 50 -21.00 -28.85 2.60
C GLY A 50 -21.72 -29.70 3.66
N ASN A 51 -22.10 -29.13 4.81
CA ASN A 51 -22.87 -29.85 5.82
C ASN A 51 -24.24 -30.32 5.30
N LEU A 52 -24.96 -29.43 4.59
CA LEU A 52 -26.24 -29.77 3.95
C LEU A 52 -26.10 -30.93 2.97
N VAL A 53 -25.15 -30.85 2.03
CA VAL A 53 -24.92 -31.88 1.00
C VAL A 53 -24.48 -33.19 1.66
N LYS A 54 -23.57 -33.15 2.64
CA LYS A 54 -23.11 -34.34 3.38
C LYS A 54 -24.28 -35.07 4.03
N LYS A 55 -25.04 -34.36 4.88
CA LYS A 55 -26.13 -34.97 5.65
C LYS A 55 -27.25 -35.48 4.75
N SER A 56 -27.57 -34.75 3.68
CA SER A 56 -28.57 -35.19 2.69
C SER A 56 -28.12 -36.43 1.91
N HIS A 57 -26.83 -36.52 1.59
CA HIS A 57 -26.27 -37.72 0.97
C HIS A 57 -26.30 -38.93 1.93
N SER A 58 -25.86 -38.73 3.17
CA SER A 58 -25.84 -39.78 4.20
C SER A 58 -27.23 -40.27 4.59
N ALA A 59 -28.25 -39.42 4.54
CA ALA A 59 -29.65 -39.81 4.79
C ALA A 59 -30.21 -40.75 3.70
N GLY A 60 -29.53 -40.87 2.56
CA GLY A 60 -30.04 -41.56 1.37
C GLY A 60 -31.17 -40.79 0.72
N GLY A 61 -31.07 -40.52 -0.59
CA GLY A 61 -32.21 -39.94 -1.33
C GLY A 61 -31.88 -38.85 -2.33
N ILE A 62 -30.62 -38.40 -2.44
CA ILE A 62 -30.23 -37.39 -3.44
C ILE A 62 -29.43 -38.06 -4.57
N LYS A 63 -29.81 -37.80 -5.83
CA LYS A 63 -29.08 -38.30 -7.01
C LYS A 63 -28.00 -37.33 -7.49
N GLY A 64 -27.92 -36.16 -6.89
CA GLY A 64 -27.02 -35.08 -7.23
C GLY A 64 -27.43 -33.79 -6.57
N VAL A 65 -26.78 -32.69 -6.96
CA VAL A 65 -26.98 -31.36 -6.40
C VAL A 65 -27.36 -30.39 -7.51
N VAL A 66 -28.29 -29.47 -7.23
CA VAL A 66 -28.62 -28.36 -8.11
C VAL A 66 -28.58 -27.03 -7.36
N SER A 67 -28.02 -25.99 -7.97
CA SER A 67 -27.94 -24.63 -7.42
C SER A 67 -28.22 -23.60 -8.52
N SER A 68 -28.90 -22.51 -8.19
CA SER A 68 -29.16 -21.37 -9.07
C SER A 68 -28.14 -20.24 -8.94
N SER A 69 -27.09 -20.42 -8.13
CA SER A 69 -26.09 -19.38 -7.87
C SER A 69 -24.85 -19.55 -8.75
N GLY A 70 -24.56 -18.56 -9.59
CA GLY A 70 -23.29 -18.44 -10.32
C GLY A 70 -22.09 -17.99 -9.46
N GLY A 71 -22.27 -17.82 -8.14
CA GLY A 71 -21.28 -17.28 -7.22
C GLY A 71 -20.72 -18.30 -6.23
N ASN A 72 -20.39 -17.81 -5.02
CA ASN A 72 -19.77 -18.61 -3.95
C ASN A 72 -20.62 -19.83 -3.53
N ALA A 73 -21.95 -19.74 -3.58
CA ALA A 73 -22.81 -20.86 -3.24
C ALA A 73 -22.76 -21.98 -4.29
N GLY A 74 -22.78 -21.64 -5.58
CA GLY A 74 -22.62 -22.61 -6.66
C GLY A 74 -21.26 -23.31 -6.62
N LEU A 75 -20.18 -22.57 -6.33
CA LEU A 75 -18.84 -23.15 -6.17
C LEU A 75 -18.77 -24.11 -4.98
N ALA A 76 -19.38 -23.75 -3.85
CA ALA A 76 -19.46 -24.63 -2.68
C ALA A 76 -20.29 -25.89 -2.96
N ALA A 77 -21.41 -25.77 -3.68
CA ALA A 77 -22.25 -26.90 -4.08
C ALA A 77 -21.51 -27.84 -5.04
N ALA A 78 -20.86 -27.29 -6.06
CA ALA A 78 -20.03 -28.04 -7.01
C ALA A 78 -18.89 -28.77 -6.31
N HIS A 79 -18.16 -28.08 -5.41
CA HIS A 79 -17.07 -28.65 -4.65
C HIS A 79 -17.53 -29.82 -3.76
N ALA A 80 -18.62 -29.64 -3.00
CA ALA A 80 -19.16 -30.67 -2.11
C ALA A 80 -19.64 -31.90 -2.90
N ALA A 81 -20.35 -31.69 -4.02
CA ALA A 81 -20.81 -32.77 -4.89
C ALA A 81 -19.63 -33.54 -5.50
N ARG A 82 -18.60 -32.85 -6.01
CA ARG A 82 -17.38 -33.46 -6.56
C ARG A 82 -16.68 -34.33 -5.52
N ARG A 83 -16.55 -33.87 -4.27
CA ARG A 83 -15.93 -34.65 -3.19
C ARG A 83 -16.70 -35.92 -2.83
N LEU A 84 -18.01 -35.97 -3.11
CA LEU A 84 -18.87 -37.13 -2.92
C LEU A 84 -19.12 -37.94 -4.20
N ASN A 85 -18.46 -37.61 -5.32
CA ASN A 85 -18.74 -38.18 -6.64
C ASN A 85 -20.22 -38.08 -7.05
N LEU A 86 -20.89 -37.01 -6.65
CA LEU A 86 -22.26 -36.69 -7.07
C LEU A 86 -22.24 -35.73 -8.26
N PRO A 87 -23.19 -35.85 -9.21
CA PRO A 87 -23.35 -34.86 -10.26
C PRO A 87 -23.84 -33.52 -9.67
N ALA A 88 -23.26 -32.41 -10.13
CA ALA A 88 -23.70 -31.06 -9.79
C ALA A 88 -24.15 -30.33 -11.05
N THR A 89 -25.35 -29.73 -10.99
CA THR A 89 -25.84 -28.80 -12.01
C THR A 89 -25.94 -27.40 -11.40
N VAL A 90 -25.34 -26.41 -12.04
CA VAL A 90 -25.48 -25.01 -11.65
C VAL A 90 -26.19 -24.26 -12.76
N VAL A 91 -27.42 -23.82 -12.48
CA VAL A 91 -28.22 -23.02 -13.39
C VAL A 91 -27.85 -21.56 -13.19
N VAL A 92 -27.51 -20.85 -14.26
CA VAL A 92 -27.06 -19.45 -14.20
C VAL A 92 -27.79 -18.63 -15.26
N PRO A 93 -28.12 -17.35 -15.01
CA PRO A 93 -28.68 -16.49 -16.04
C PRO A 93 -27.64 -16.13 -17.11
N SER A 94 -28.11 -15.73 -18.29
CA SER A 94 -27.28 -15.30 -19.42
C SER A 94 -26.37 -14.10 -19.09
N SER A 95 -26.71 -13.31 -18.07
CA SER A 95 -25.89 -12.21 -17.54
C SER A 95 -24.65 -12.65 -16.76
N THR A 96 -24.49 -13.95 -16.49
CA THR A 96 -23.40 -14.46 -15.66
C THR A 96 -22.05 -14.34 -16.40
N PRO A 97 -21.03 -13.71 -15.80
CA PRO A 97 -19.72 -13.59 -16.43
C PRO A 97 -19.11 -14.96 -16.78
N SER A 98 -18.52 -15.09 -17.97
CA SER A 98 -17.91 -16.33 -18.46
C SER A 98 -16.89 -16.92 -17.48
N ILE A 99 -16.10 -16.05 -16.84
CA ILE A 99 -15.12 -16.46 -15.83
C ILE A 99 -15.73 -17.24 -14.66
N MET A 100 -16.96 -16.91 -14.24
CA MET A 100 -17.64 -17.61 -13.15
C MET A 100 -18.18 -18.95 -13.62
N ALA A 101 -18.77 -19.00 -14.82
CA ALA A 101 -19.19 -20.25 -15.44
C ALA A 101 -18.01 -21.23 -15.62
N ASP A 102 -16.85 -20.73 -16.03
CA ASP A 102 -15.65 -21.56 -16.22
C ASP A 102 -15.05 -22.05 -14.91
N LYS A 103 -15.18 -21.29 -13.81
CA LYS A 103 -14.79 -21.76 -12.47
C LYS A 103 -15.68 -22.92 -12.02
N LEU A 104 -17.00 -22.81 -12.23
CA LEU A 104 -17.95 -23.88 -11.90
C LEU A 104 -17.68 -25.15 -12.71
N ARG A 105 -17.43 -25.02 -14.02
CA ARG A 105 -17.04 -26.16 -14.88
C ARG A 105 -15.75 -26.82 -14.42
N ARG A 106 -14.74 -26.02 -14.04
CA ARG A 106 -13.47 -26.53 -13.47
C ARG A 106 -13.65 -27.26 -12.15
N GLU A 107 -14.64 -26.88 -11.34
CA GLU A 107 -15.06 -27.63 -10.15
C GLU A 107 -15.89 -28.89 -10.46
N GLY A 108 -16.11 -29.22 -11.73
CA GLY A 108 -16.81 -30.44 -12.17
C GLY A 108 -18.32 -30.28 -12.29
N ALA A 109 -18.87 -29.07 -12.20
CA ALA A 109 -20.30 -28.84 -12.38
C ALA A 109 -20.70 -28.73 -13.85
N THR A 110 -21.89 -29.25 -14.17
CA THR A 110 -22.62 -28.93 -15.39
C THR A 110 -23.22 -27.53 -15.25
N VAL A 111 -22.74 -26.57 -16.02
CA VAL A 111 -23.30 -25.20 -16.02
C VAL A 111 -24.36 -25.07 -17.09
N GLN A 112 -25.60 -24.84 -16.69
CA GLN A 112 -26.74 -24.63 -17.58
C GLN A 112 -27.11 -23.15 -17.58
N VAL A 113 -27.05 -22.51 -18.74
CA VAL A 113 -27.53 -21.13 -18.89
C VAL A 113 -29.05 -21.18 -19.11
N HIS A 114 -29.81 -20.53 -18.24
CA HIS A 114 -31.26 -20.43 -18.38
C HIS A 114 -31.75 -19.07 -17.89
N GLY A 115 -32.53 -18.41 -18.74
CA GLY A 115 -33.14 -17.12 -18.43
C GLY A 115 -32.21 -15.91 -18.52
N ALA A 116 -32.82 -14.72 -18.45
CA ALA A 116 -32.13 -13.44 -18.44
C ALA A 116 -31.79 -12.95 -17.03
N ILE A 117 -32.57 -13.37 -16.03
CA ILE A 117 -32.47 -12.95 -14.63
C ILE A 117 -32.36 -14.16 -13.69
N TRP A 118 -31.96 -13.91 -12.44
CA TRP A 118 -31.73 -14.98 -11.46
C TRP A 118 -33.00 -15.77 -11.13
N ASP A 119 -34.18 -15.13 -11.07
CA ASP A 119 -35.44 -15.80 -10.74
C ASP A 119 -35.78 -16.91 -11.74
N GLU A 120 -35.61 -16.67 -13.05
CA GLU A 120 -35.80 -17.68 -14.09
C GLU A 120 -34.81 -18.86 -13.96
N ALA A 121 -33.55 -18.56 -13.62
CA ALA A 121 -32.54 -19.58 -13.33
C ALA A 121 -32.89 -20.40 -12.06
N ASP A 122 -33.49 -19.76 -11.07
CA ASP A 122 -33.94 -20.39 -9.82
C ASP A 122 -35.16 -21.29 -10.03
N GLU A 123 -36.16 -20.83 -10.78
CA GLU A 123 -37.30 -21.64 -11.20
C GLU A 123 -36.84 -22.91 -11.93
N LYS A 124 -35.90 -22.78 -12.87
CA LYS A 124 -35.35 -23.93 -13.58
C LYS A 124 -34.54 -24.86 -12.67
N ALA A 125 -33.78 -24.32 -11.72
CA ALA A 125 -33.07 -25.14 -10.73
C ALA A 125 -34.05 -25.95 -9.85
N ASN A 126 -35.17 -25.35 -9.45
CA ASN A 126 -36.23 -26.01 -8.69
C ASN A 126 -36.96 -27.09 -9.52
N GLU A 127 -37.24 -26.82 -10.80
CA GLU A 127 -37.79 -27.82 -11.73
C GLU A 127 -36.87 -29.04 -11.83
N LEU A 128 -35.57 -28.81 -12.10
CA LEU A 128 -34.56 -29.88 -12.17
C LEU A 128 -34.42 -30.65 -10.86
N SER A 129 -34.55 -29.98 -9.71
CA SER A 129 -34.55 -30.62 -8.39
C SER A 129 -35.65 -31.66 -8.28
N ARG A 130 -36.88 -31.32 -8.71
CA ARG A 130 -38.04 -32.22 -8.66
C ARG A 130 -37.94 -33.34 -9.69
N GLU A 131 -37.64 -33.01 -10.95
CA GLU A 131 -37.61 -33.97 -12.05
C GLU A 131 -36.54 -35.05 -11.88
N LYS A 132 -35.34 -34.65 -11.45
CA LYS A 132 -34.17 -35.52 -11.40
C LYS A 132 -33.83 -35.98 -9.99
N ASN A 133 -34.67 -35.65 -9.00
CA ASN A 133 -34.44 -35.95 -7.59
C ASN A 133 -33.06 -35.45 -7.11
N LEU A 134 -32.75 -34.19 -7.43
CA LEU A 134 -31.52 -33.50 -7.03
C LEU A 134 -31.79 -32.66 -5.79
N LEU A 135 -30.80 -32.57 -4.90
CA LEU A 135 -30.85 -31.64 -3.78
C LEU A 135 -30.73 -30.20 -4.28
N TYR A 136 -31.78 -29.41 -4.14
CA TYR A 136 -31.68 -27.97 -4.33
C TYR A 136 -30.90 -27.33 -3.17
N VAL A 137 -29.81 -26.63 -3.50
CA VAL A 137 -28.96 -25.94 -2.54
C VAL A 137 -29.25 -24.46 -2.55
N HIS A 138 -30.00 -24.00 -1.55
CA HIS A 138 -30.22 -22.58 -1.34
C HIS A 138 -28.90 -21.88 -0.94
N PRO A 139 -28.63 -20.64 -1.41
CA PRO A 139 -27.38 -19.94 -1.09
C PRO A 139 -27.14 -19.60 0.38
N PHE A 140 -28.15 -19.70 1.25
CA PHE A 140 -28.08 -19.24 2.65
C PHE A 140 -29.18 -19.76 3.59
N HIS A 141 -30.33 -20.25 3.10
CA HIS A 141 -31.50 -20.55 3.92
C HIS A 141 -31.71 -22.06 4.07
N HIS A 142 -31.21 -22.64 5.16
CA HIS A 142 -31.49 -24.02 5.57
C HIS A 142 -30.89 -24.25 6.99
N PRO A 143 -31.57 -24.96 7.91
CA PRO A 143 -31.01 -25.25 9.25
C PRO A 143 -29.62 -25.88 9.22
N LEU A 144 -29.41 -26.88 8.36
CA LEU A 144 -28.10 -27.51 8.17
C LEU A 144 -27.02 -26.57 7.59
N ILE A 145 -27.41 -25.52 6.85
CA ILE A 145 -26.44 -24.52 6.39
C ILE A 145 -25.95 -23.69 7.59
N TRP A 146 -26.86 -23.21 8.44
CA TRP A 146 -26.50 -22.42 9.62
C TRP A 146 -25.69 -23.24 10.61
N GLU A 147 -26.08 -24.49 10.86
CA GLU A 147 -25.32 -25.45 11.68
C GLU A 147 -23.90 -25.66 11.14
N GLY A 148 -23.74 -25.82 9.82
CA GLY A 148 -22.43 -26.00 9.23
C GLY A 148 -21.55 -24.76 9.38
N VAL A 149 -22.12 -23.56 9.15
CA VAL A 149 -21.40 -22.29 9.33
C VAL A 149 -21.03 -22.05 10.79
N SER A 150 -21.85 -22.51 11.76
CA SER A 150 -21.61 -22.27 13.18
C SER A 150 -20.30 -22.87 13.70
N SER A 151 -19.75 -23.89 13.02
CA SER A 151 -18.44 -24.45 13.34
C SER A 151 -17.29 -23.44 13.24
N LEU A 152 -17.48 -22.35 12.48
CA LEU A 152 -16.54 -21.24 12.39
C LEU A 152 -16.28 -20.63 13.78
N VAL A 153 -17.32 -20.48 14.60
CA VAL A 153 -17.20 -19.90 15.95
C VAL A 153 -16.41 -20.84 16.86
N ASP A 154 -16.65 -22.16 16.79
CA ASP A 154 -15.90 -23.14 17.59
C ASP A 154 -14.41 -23.14 17.24
N GLU A 155 -14.06 -22.87 15.97
CA GLU A 155 -12.67 -22.68 15.57
C GLU A 155 -12.09 -21.40 16.14
N VAL A 156 -12.81 -20.28 16.07
CA VAL A 156 -12.35 -19.00 16.65
C VAL A 156 -12.12 -19.13 18.15
N VAL A 157 -13.07 -19.72 18.88
CA VAL A 157 -12.97 -19.95 20.33
C VAL A 157 -11.75 -20.82 20.67
N ARG A 158 -11.47 -21.88 19.90
CA ARG A 158 -10.25 -22.68 20.08
C ARG A 158 -8.97 -21.93 19.73
N GLN A 159 -9.01 -21.01 18.78
CA GLN A 159 -7.82 -20.30 18.29
C GLN A 159 -7.44 -19.07 19.11
N CYS A 160 -8.40 -18.34 19.67
CA CYS A 160 -8.13 -17.11 20.44
C CYS A 160 -8.88 -16.99 21.77
N GLY A 161 -9.66 -17.98 22.19
CA GLY A 161 -10.56 -17.85 23.32
C GLY A 161 -11.77 -16.98 22.98
N GLU A 162 -12.32 -16.30 23.98
CA GLU A 162 -13.47 -15.40 23.81
C GLU A 162 -13.06 -14.08 23.12
N PRO A 163 -13.60 -13.77 21.93
CA PRO A 163 -13.38 -12.48 21.30
C PRO A 163 -14.30 -11.41 21.91
N SER A 164 -13.86 -10.15 21.90
CA SER A 164 -14.65 -9.02 22.38
C SER A 164 -15.74 -8.55 21.40
N CYS A 165 -15.62 -8.90 20.12
CA CYS A 165 -16.57 -8.55 19.06
C CYS A 165 -16.35 -9.44 17.83
N PHE A 166 -17.44 -9.80 17.15
CA PHE A 166 -17.40 -10.38 15.80
C PHE A 166 -17.79 -9.33 14.77
N VAL A 167 -17.02 -9.19 13.69
CA VAL A 167 -17.36 -8.31 12.57
C VAL A 167 -17.57 -9.16 11.32
N LEU A 168 -18.73 -9.01 10.66
CA LEU A 168 -19.06 -9.78 9.46
C LEU A 168 -19.97 -9.01 8.51
N SER A 169 -19.94 -9.39 7.23
CA SER A 169 -20.87 -8.87 6.23
C SER A 169 -22.17 -9.68 6.21
N VAL A 170 -23.30 -9.01 6.01
CA VAL A 170 -24.62 -9.64 5.93
C VAL A 170 -25.21 -9.45 4.53
N GLY A 171 -25.81 -10.53 4.01
CA GLY A 171 -26.72 -10.50 2.87
C GLY A 171 -28.02 -11.17 3.30
N GLY A 172 -28.38 -12.31 2.70
CA GLY A 172 -29.53 -13.12 3.15
C GLY A 172 -29.46 -13.74 4.57
N GLY A 173 -28.44 -13.41 5.37
CA GLY A 173 -28.34 -13.83 6.78
C GLY A 173 -27.61 -15.15 7.06
N GLY A 174 -27.27 -15.96 6.06
CA GLY A 174 -26.69 -17.29 6.32
C GLY A 174 -25.37 -17.32 7.12
N LEU A 175 -24.50 -16.31 6.94
CA LEU A 175 -23.29 -16.16 7.79
C LEU A 175 -23.67 -15.73 9.21
N LEU A 176 -24.54 -14.72 9.33
CA LEU A 176 -25.01 -14.18 10.59
C LEU A 176 -25.70 -15.26 11.43
N CYS A 177 -26.65 -16.00 10.88
CA CYS A 177 -27.35 -17.10 11.58
C CYS A 177 -26.34 -18.12 12.09
N GLY A 178 -25.39 -18.56 11.25
CA GLY A 178 -24.37 -19.51 11.69
C GLY A 178 -23.50 -18.97 12.82
N VAL A 179 -23.07 -17.71 12.75
CA VAL A 179 -22.28 -17.08 13.83
C VAL A 179 -23.12 -16.95 15.11
N MET A 180 -24.37 -16.50 15.03
CA MET A 180 -25.28 -16.43 16.19
C MET A 180 -25.49 -17.81 16.83
N THR A 181 -25.80 -18.84 16.03
CA THR A 181 -25.93 -20.22 16.50
C THR A 181 -24.64 -20.71 17.18
N GLY A 182 -23.48 -20.39 16.61
CA GLY A 182 -22.17 -20.76 17.15
C GLY A 182 -21.89 -20.06 18.48
N LEU A 183 -22.18 -18.76 18.58
CA LEU A 183 -22.02 -17.99 19.82
C LEU A 183 -22.92 -18.52 20.92
N ILE A 184 -24.21 -18.75 20.64
CA ILE A 184 -25.17 -19.33 21.60
C ILE A 184 -24.65 -20.68 22.11
N ARG A 185 -24.22 -21.57 21.20
CA ARG A 185 -23.71 -22.90 21.55
C ARG A 185 -22.46 -22.84 22.45
N ASN A 186 -21.61 -21.83 22.29
CA ASN A 186 -20.41 -21.64 23.10
C ASN A 186 -20.65 -20.77 24.36
N GLY A 187 -21.89 -20.39 24.67
CA GLY A 187 -22.21 -19.54 25.81
C GLY A 187 -21.75 -18.07 25.65
N LEU A 188 -21.58 -17.61 24.41
CA LEU A 188 -21.05 -16.29 24.05
C LEU A 188 -22.10 -15.36 23.43
N GLY A 189 -23.38 -15.55 23.75
CA GLY A 189 -24.46 -14.71 23.20
C GLY A 189 -24.36 -13.22 23.56
N HIS A 190 -23.60 -12.88 24.61
CA HIS A 190 -23.31 -11.51 25.02
C HIS A 190 -22.25 -10.82 24.14
N VAL A 191 -21.45 -11.58 23.37
CA VAL A 191 -20.42 -11.01 22.50
C VAL A 191 -21.10 -10.28 21.34
N PRO A 192 -20.84 -8.97 21.13
CA PRO A 192 -21.49 -8.21 20.08
C PRO A 192 -21.06 -8.66 18.68
N ILE A 193 -22.02 -8.72 17.76
CA ILE A 193 -21.81 -8.92 16.33
C ILE A 193 -22.05 -7.58 15.63
N LEU A 194 -21.00 -7.00 15.06
CA LEU A 194 -21.09 -5.88 14.13
C LEU A 194 -21.43 -6.43 12.73
N ALA A 195 -22.71 -6.35 12.38
CA ALA A 195 -23.27 -6.81 11.12
C ALA A 195 -23.24 -5.66 10.09
N MET A 196 -22.39 -5.82 9.08
CA MET A 196 -22.12 -4.79 8.07
C MET A 196 -22.84 -5.09 6.75
N GLU A 197 -23.54 -4.11 6.21
CA GLU A 197 -24.19 -4.17 4.89
C GLU A 197 -23.81 -2.96 4.03
N THR A 198 -24.01 -3.04 2.72
CA THR A 198 -23.88 -1.91 1.81
C THR A 198 -25.23 -1.28 1.49
N GLN A 199 -25.24 0.04 1.25
CA GLN A 199 -26.43 0.73 0.76
C GLN A 199 -26.88 0.11 -0.56
N GLY A 200 -28.18 -0.20 -0.69
CA GLY A 200 -28.71 -0.98 -1.80
C GLY A 200 -28.67 -2.52 -1.65
N ALA A 201 -28.10 -3.07 -0.57
CA ALA A 201 -28.17 -4.49 -0.21
C ALA A 201 -28.30 -4.71 1.31
N HIS A 202 -29.04 -3.83 1.99
CA HIS A 202 -29.12 -3.71 3.46
C HIS A 202 -30.45 -4.24 4.03
N CYS A 203 -30.82 -5.46 3.65
CA CYS A 203 -32.10 -6.04 4.04
C CYS A 203 -32.19 -6.35 5.54
N LEU A 204 -31.09 -6.68 6.23
CA LEU A 204 -31.09 -6.83 7.69
C LEU A 204 -31.35 -5.49 8.37
N ASN A 205 -30.65 -4.43 7.96
CA ASN A 205 -30.82 -3.10 8.54
C ASN A 205 -32.26 -2.60 8.40
N ALA A 206 -32.83 -2.75 7.20
CA ALA A 206 -34.22 -2.39 6.93
C ALA A 206 -35.19 -3.18 7.84
N ALA A 207 -34.96 -4.49 7.99
CA ALA A 207 -35.82 -5.36 8.80
C ALA A 207 -35.70 -5.08 10.31
N LEU A 208 -34.50 -4.76 10.81
CA LEU A 208 -34.32 -4.32 12.19
C LEU A 208 -34.96 -2.95 12.47
N ALA A 209 -34.85 -2.00 11.53
CA ALA A 209 -35.48 -0.69 11.66
C ALA A 209 -37.02 -0.77 11.64
N ALA A 210 -37.58 -1.71 10.86
CA ALA A 210 -39.00 -1.97 10.80
C ALA A 210 -39.53 -2.81 11.98
N GLY A 211 -38.65 -3.41 12.79
CA GLY A 211 -39.03 -4.31 13.88
C GLY A 211 -39.51 -5.70 13.42
N GLY A 212 -39.22 -6.10 12.19
CA GLY A 212 -39.65 -7.39 11.63
C GLY A 212 -39.23 -7.60 10.18
N PRO A 213 -39.51 -8.79 9.60
CA PRO A 213 -39.13 -9.12 8.22
C PRO A 213 -39.74 -8.14 7.22
N VAL A 214 -38.88 -7.48 6.44
CA VAL A 214 -39.27 -6.63 5.30
C VAL A 214 -38.35 -6.91 4.12
N SER A 215 -38.88 -6.65 2.91
CA SER A 215 -38.11 -6.75 1.68
C SER A 215 -37.71 -5.36 1.19
N ILE A 216 -36.45 -5.19 0.79
CA ILE A 216 -36.03 -4.01 0.03
C ILE A 216 -36.47 -4.16 -1.44
N GLY A 217 -36.72 -3.03 -2.12
CA GLY A 217 -37.35 -3.06 -3.45
C GLY A 217 -36.46 -3.62 -4.57
N SER A 218 -35.15 -3.39 -4.51
CA SER A 218 -34.19 -3.90 -5.50
C SER A 218 -32.77 -3.89 -4.95
N ILE A 219 -31.87 -4.64 -5.60
CA ILE A 219 -30.44 -4.63 -5.28
C ILE A 219 -29.74 -3.58 -6.15
N THR A 220 -29.35 -2.46 -5.55
CA THR A 220 -28.63 -1.37 -6.25
C THR A 220 -27.14 -1.30 -5.90
N SER A 221 -26.69 -2.08 -4.92
CA SER A 221 -25.28 -2.09 -4.48
C SER A 221 -24.35 -2.74 -5.52
N LEU A 222 -23.12 -2.23 -5.61
CA LEU A 222 -22.00 -2.87 -6.30
C LEU A 222 -21.65 -4.24 -5.69
N ALA A 223 -21.86 -4.44 -4.38
CA ALA A 223 -21.60 -5.68 -3.65
C ALA A 223 -22.72 -6.72 -3.89
N LYS A 224 -22.91 -7.13 -5.15
CA LYS A 224 -23.99 -8.05 -5.57
C LYS A 224 -24.01 -9.39 -4.81
N THR A 225 -22.90 -9.82 -4.23
CA THR A 225 -22.82 -11.04 -3.42
C THR A 225 -23.51 -10.94 -2.05
N LEU A 226 -23.82 -9.72 -1.58
CA LEU A 226 -24.69 -9.46 -0.43
C LEU A 226 -26.17 -9.38 -0.83
N GLY A 227 -26.46 -9.31 -2.14
CA GLY A 227 -27.80 -9.07 -2.66
C GLY A 227 -28.80 -10.14 -2.25
N ALA A 228 -29.65 -9.81 -1.28
CA ALA A 228 -30.86 -10.52 -0.93
C ALA A 228 -31.92 -9.46 -0.60
N LEU A 229 -33.12 -9.60 -1.18
CA LEU A 229 -34.20 -8.64 -0.92
C LEU A 229 -34.72 -8.75 0.51
N THR A 230 -34.66 -9.95 1.09
CA THR A 230 -35.17 -10.26 2.43
C THR A 230 -34.10 -11.03 3.19
N VAL A 231 -33.90 -10.68 4.46
CA VAL A 231 -33.07 -11.46 5.37
C VAL A 231 -33.81 -12.70 5.87
N SER A 232 -33.10 -13.79 6.16
CA SER A 232 -33.68 -15.01 6.71
C SER A 232 -34.47 -14.78 8.01
N ASP A 233 -35.69 -15.32 8.11
CA ASP A 233 -36.54 -15.27 9.32
C ASP A 233 -35.85 -15.85 10.56
N GLU A 234 -34.92 -16.80 10.36
CA GLU A 234 -34.10 -17.34 11.44
C GLU A 234 -33.35 -16.26 12.23
N VAL A 235 -32.95 -15.16 11.59
CA VAL A 235 -32.28 -14.06 12.29
C VAL A 235 -33.16 -13.57 13.43
N PHE A 236 -34.46 -13.35 13.18
CA PHE A 236 -35.40 -12.88 14.20
C PHE A 236 -35.64 -13.88 15.32
N ARG A 237 -35.52 -15.18 15.06
CA ARG A 237 -35.59 -16.21 16.11
C ARG A 237 -34.35 -16.19 17.01
N LEU A 238 -33.18 -15.87 16.45
CA LEU A 238 -31.91 -15.85 17.18
C LEU A 238 -31.63 -14.51 17.88
N LEU A 239 -32.22 -13.40 17.41
CA LEU A 239 -31.98 -12.05 17.94
C LEU A 239 -32.17 -11.93 19.46
N PRO A 240 -33.18 -12.54 20.11
CA PRO A 240 -33.34 -12.47 21.56
C PRO A 240 -32.16 -13.06 22.36
N HIS A 241 -31.29 -13.83 21.72
CA HIS A 241 -30.19 -14.56 22.35
C HIS A 241 -28.80 -14.03 21.96
N CYS A 242 -28.72 -12.97 21.16
CA CYS A 242 -27.46 -12.41 20.66
C CYS A 242 -27.50 -10.88 20.58
N VAL A 243 -26.36 -10.24 20.80
CA VAL A 243 -26.21 -8.79 20.60
C VAL A 243 -25.80 -8.52 19.14
N VAL A 244 -26.72 -8.03 18.31
CA VAL A 244 -26.45 -7.67 16.91
C VAL A 244 -26.53 -6.15 16.71
N ILE A 245 -25.45 -5.57 16.21
CA ILE A 245 -25.35 -4.15 15.86
C ILE A 245 -25.28 -4.05 14.34
N SER A 246 -26.36 -3.60 13.71
CA SER A 246 -26.40 -3.39 12.26
C SER A 246 -25.86 -2.01 11.87
N ARG A 247 -25.02 -1.98 10.83
CA ARG A 247 -24.49 -0.77 10.21
C ARG A 247 -24.48 -0.91 8.70
N VAL A 248 -24.74 0.20 8.02
CA VAL A 248 -24.76 0.30 6.56
C VAL A 248 -23.67 1.28 6.13
N VAL A 249 -22.89 0.90 5.13
CA VAL A 249 -21.90 1.78 4.48
C VAL A 249 -22.25 1.96 3.00
N SER A 250 -21.78 3.04 2.40
CA SER A 250 -21.87 3.22 0.95
C SER A 250 -20.96 2.24 0.20
N ASP A 251 -21.25 2.00 -1.08
CA ASP A 251 -20.36 1.23 -1.95
C ASP A 251 -18.97 1.89 -2.09
N GLU A 252 -18.91 3.23 -2.05
CA GLU A 252 -17.65 3.97 -2.10
C GLU A 252 -16.77 3.67 -0.87
N GLU A 253 -17.36 3.71 0.33
CA GLU A 253 -16.66 3.36 1.57
C GLU A 253 -16.19 1.90 1.56
N ALA A 254 -17.02 0.97 1.08
CA ALA A 254 -16.65 -0.44 0.96
C ALA A 254 -15.47 -0.64 0.00
N VAL A 255 -15.51 -0.02 -1.19
CA VAL A 255 -14.40 -0.05 -2.15
C VAL A 255 -13.15 0.60 -1.58
N HIS A 256 -13.28 1.72 -0.88
CA HIS A 256 -12.17 2.40 -0.22
C HIS A 256 -11.52 1.51 0.85
N ALA A 257 -12.31 0.79 1.65
CA ALA A 257 -11.81 -0.16 2.63
C ALA A 257 -11.01 -1.30 1.97
N CYS A 258 -11.51 -1.88 0.87
CA CYS A 258 -10.77 -2.89 0.10
C CYS A 258 -9.43 -2.35 -0.42
N ARG A 259 -9.41 -1.13 -0.97
CA ARG A 259 -8.17 -0.48 -1.43
C ARG A 259 -7.18 -0.24 -0.29
N ARG A 260 -7.68 0.21 0.88
CA ARG A 260 -6.86 0.40 2.07
C ARG A 260 -6.28 -0.89 2.61
N PHE A 261 -7.01 -2.00 2.50
CA PHE A 261 -6.54 -3.33 2.85
C PHE A 261 -5.44 -3.80 1.89
N LEU A 262 -5.64 -3.65 0.57
CA LEU A 262 -4.64 -3.98 -0.45
C LEU A 262 -3.36 -3.12 -0.36
N ALA A 263 -3.50 -1.84 0.00
CA ALA A 263 -2.36 -0.93 0.13
C ALA A 263 -1.35 -1.34 1.23
N CYS A 264 -1.71 -2.30 2.10
CA CYS A 264 -0.82 -2.86 3.12
C CYS A 264 0.17 -3.91 2.55
N GLY A 265 0.03 -4.31 1.28
CA GLY A 265 0.87 -5.31 0.61
C GLY A 265 1.84 -4.78 -0.46
N VAL A 266 1.98 -3.46 -0.61
CA VAL A 266 2.84 -2.89 -1.65
C VAL A 266 4.32 -3.09 -1.30
N ARG A 267 5.07 -3.72 -2.21
CA ARG A 267 6.51 -3.91 -2.04
C ARG A 267 7.21 -2.56 -2.12
N VAL A 268 7.79 -2.10 -1.02
CA VAL A 268 8.63 -0.90 -0.97
C VAL A 268 10.09 -1.32 -1.08
N LEU A 269 10.78 -0.82 -2.11
CA LEU A 269 12.20 -1.01 -2.34
C LEU A 269 12.95 0.26 -1.96
N LEU A 270 14.08 0.10 -1.27
CA LEU A 270 14.94 1.19 -0.86
C LEU A 270 16.14 1.30 -1.81
N LYS A 271 16.25 2.41 -2.53
CA LYS A 271 17.45 2.73 -3.32
C LYS A 271 18.45 3.45 -2.41
N LEU A 272 19.38 2.70 -1.85
CA LEU A 272 20.34 3.12 -0.81
C LEU A 272 21.45 4.04 -1.35
N GLU A 273 21.12 5.27 -1.72
CA GLU A 273 22.13 6.27 -2.14
C GLU A 273 22.98 6.81 -0.98
N ASN A 274 22.55 6.56 0.26
CA ASN A 274 23.30 6.84 1.48
C ASN A 274 24.59 6.01 1.62
N THR A 275 24.73 4.90 0.89
CA THR A 275 25.93 4.05 0.92
C THR A 275 26.96 4.45 -0.14
N GLN A 276 26.70 5.51 -0.91
CA GLN A 276 27.66 6.04 -1.87
C GLN A 276 28.93 6.55 -1.17
N PRO A 277 30.11 6.57 -1.82
CA PRO A 277 31.37 6.94 -1.16
C PRO A 277 31.39 8.33 -0.52
N SER A 278 30.64 9.29 -1.08
CA SER A 278 30.51 10.64 -0.51
C SER A 278 29.41 10.76 0.58
N GLY A 279 28.67 9.67 0.84
CA GLY A 279 27.54 9.58 1.78
C GLY A 279 26.18 10.01 1.22
N SER A 280 26.07 10.29 -0.08
CA SER A 280 24.80 10.65 -0.72
C SER A 280 24.81 10.45 -2.25
N PHE A 281 23.63 10.59 -2.85
CA PHE A 281 23.43 10.55 -4.31
C PHE A 281 24.23 11.62 -5.09
N LYS A 282 24.70 12.69 -4.42
CA LYS A 282 25.35 13.83 -5.08
C LYS A 282 26.57 13.43 -5.89
N ILE A 283 27.26 12.35 -5.52
CA ILE A 283 28.42 11.84 -6.27
C ILE A 283 28.07 11.44 -7.70
N ARG A 284 26.84 11.01 -7.99
CA ARG A 284 26.43 10.64 -9.35
C ARG A 284 26.54 11.82 -10.30
N GLY A 285 25.85 12.90 -9.95
CA GLY A 285 25.81 14.10 -10.79
C GLY A 285 27.12 14.88 -10.76
N ILE A 286 27.65 15.16 -9.57
CA ILE A 286 28.89 15.93 -9.43
C ILE A 286 30.08 15.15 -9.97
N GLY A 287 30.16 13.84 -9.71
CA GLY A 287 31.19 12.99 -10.29
C GLY A 287 31.13 12.97 -11.81
N ASN A 288 29.94 12.92 -12.42
CA ASN A 288 29.80 12.99 -13.88
C ASN A 288 30.26 14.35 -14.43
N LEU A 289 29.89 15.45 -13.78
CA LEU A 289 30.34 16.79 -14.14
C LEU A 289 31.88 16.89 -14.10
N VAL A 290 32.50 16.58 -12.95
CA VAL A 290 33.96 16.69 -12.79
C VAL A 290 34.69 15.77 -13.77
N ARG A 291 34.24 14.52 -13.92
CA ARG A 291 34.86 13.56 -14.86
C ARG A 291 34.81 14.05 -16.30
N LYS A 292 33.65 14.50 -16.79
CA LYS A 292 33.51 14.97 -18.17
C LYS A 292 34.28 16.26 -18.41
N SER A 293 34.26 17.21 -17.47
CA SER A 293 35.06 18.44 -17.56
C SER A 293 36.56 18.15 -17.54
N HIS A 294 37.01 17.17 -16.76
CA HIS A 294 38.41 16.74 -16.78
C HIS A 294 38.80 16.12 -18.13
N SER A 295 37.98 15.21 -18.66
CA SER A 295 38.23 14.57 -19.95
C SER A 295 38.20 15.53 -21.14
N ALA A 296 37.42 16.62 -21.07
CA ALA A 296 37.38 17.65 -22.10
C ALA A 296 38.65 18.53 -22.14
N GLY A 297 39.52 18.43 -21.13
CA GLY A 297 40.65 19.34 -20.93
C GLY A 297 40.22 20.70 -20.40
N GLY A 298 41.13 21.38 -19.69
CA GLY A 298 40.96 22.78 -19.30
C GLY A 298 40.55 23.06 -17.86
N ILE A 299 40.41 22.05 -17.00
CA ILE A 299 40.23 22.27 -15.56
C ILE A 299 41.52 21.93 -14.80
N LYS A 300 42.02 22.86 -13.99
CA LYS A 300 43.20 22.65 -13.13
C LYS A 300 42.84 22.12 -11.75
N GLY A 301 41.55 22.07 -11.44
CA GLY A 301 41.00 21.62 -10.17
C GLY A 301 39.52 21.92 -10.06
N VAL A 302 38.98 21.70 -8.86
CA VAL A 302 37.56 21.90 -8.55
C VAL A 302 37.42 22.90 -7.42
N VAL A 303 36.42 23.77 -7.52
CA VAL A 303 36.00 24.66 -6.42
C VAL A 303 34.52 24.53 -6.14
N SER A 304 34.14 24.47 -4.86
CA SER A 304 32.74 24.44 -4.42
C SER A 304 32.53 25.37 -3.22
N SER A 305 31.33 25.92 -3.08
CA SER A 305 30.92 26.75 -1.94
C SER A 305 30.07 25.99 -0.91
N SER A 306 29.92 24.66 -1.05
CA SER A 306 29.06 23.87 -0.18
C SER A 306 29.86 23.14 0.90
N SER A 307 29.54 23.39 2.17
CA SER A 307 30.09 22.62 3.29
C SER A 307 29.43 21.25 3.50
N GLY A 308 28.35 20.94 2.75
CA GLY A 308 27.56 19.72 2.89
C GLY A 308 27.80 18.67 1.80
N ASN A 309 26.75 17.92 1.46
CA ASN A 309 26.82 16.78 0.54
C ASN A 309 27.42 17.10 -0.84
N ALA A 310 27.20 18.30 -1.38
CA ALA A 310 27.77 18.69 -2.67
C ALA A 310 29.30 18.92 -2.59
N GLY A 311 29.79 19.57 -1.54
CA GLY A 311 31.22 19.74 -1.31
C GLY A 311 31.93 18.41 -1.09
N GLN A 312 31.32 17.50 -0.33
CA GLN A 312 31.83 16.13 -0.14
C GLN A 312 31.94 15.38 -1.47
N ALA A 313 30.90 15.43 -2.30
CA ALA A 313 30.92 14.80 -3.62
C ALA A 313 31.97 15.43 -4.55
N ALA A 314 32.14 16.76 -4.51
CA ALA A 314 33.14 17.47 -5.30
C ALA A 314 34.57 17.11 -4.88
N ALA A 315 34.85 17.13 -3.57
CA ALA A 315 36.13 16.72 -2.99
C ALA A 315 36.45 15.26 -3.32
N HIS A 316 35.48 14.36 -3.14
CA HIS A 316 35.63 12.95 -3.46
C HIS A 316 35.95 12.72 -4.95
N ALA A 317 35.18 13.36 -5.84
CA ALA A 317 35.39 13.24 -7.29
C ALA A 317 36.76 13.77 -7.72
N ALA A 318 37.17 14.92 -7.20
CA ALA A 318 38.47 15.51 -7.48
C ALA A 318 39.63 14.61 -6.99
N ARG A 319 39.54 14.08 -5.76
CA ARG A 319 40.51 13.13 -5.21
C ARG A 319 40.67 11.90 -6.09
N ARG A 320 39.56 11.32 -6.55
CA ARG A 320 39.57 10.12 -7.43
C ARG A 320 40.22 10.38 -8.80
N LEU A 321 40.28 11.64 -9.23
CA LEU A 321 40.89 12.07 -10.49
C LEU A 321 42.25 12.76 -10.29
N ASN A 322 42.82 12.72 -9.07
CA ASN A 322 44.06 13.42 -8.70
C ASN A 322 44.03 14.93 -9.02
N LEU A 323 42.86 15.56 -8.88
CA LEU A 323 42.69 17.00 -9.03
C LEU A 323 42.65 17.69 -7.66
N PRO A 324 43.22 18.89 -7.53
CA PRO A 324 43.07 19.69 -6.32
C PRO A 324 41.60 20.13 -6.17
N ALA A 325 41.08 20.04 -4.94
CA ALA A 325 39.77 20.53 -4.57
C ALA A 325 39.88 21.65 -3.53
N THR A 326 39.21 22.77 -3.77
CA THR A 326 39.02 23.84 -2.78
C THR A 326 37.54 23.93 -2.43
N VAL A 327 37.21 23.89 -1.14
CA VAL A 327 35.84 24.12 -0.67
C VAL A 327 35.82 25.36 0.19
N VAL A 328 35.13 26.39 -0.30
CA VAL A 328 34.96 27.66 0.40
C VAL A 328 33.74 27.55 1.30
N VAL A 329 33.92 27.81 2.60
CA VAL A 329 32.87 27.65 3.61
C VAL A 329 32.77 28.91 4.46
N PRO A 330 31.57 29.31 4.94
CA PRO A 330 31.45 30.44 5.86
C PRO A 330 32.02 30.12 7.24
N SER A 331 32.34 31.15 8.02
CA SER A 331 32.85 31.02 9.39
C SER A 331 31.89 30.31 10.34
N SER A 332 30.60 30.30 10.02
CA SER A 332 29.54 29.58 10.74
C SER A 332 29.49 28.07 10.48
N THR A 333 30.36 27.53 9.63
CA THR A 333 30.38 26.10 9.29
C THR A 333 30.83 25.25 10.48
N PRO A 334 30.06 24.22 10.90
CA PRO A 334 30.46 23.33 11.97
C PRO A 334 31.81 22.66 11.69
N PRO A 335 32.74 22.57 12.66
CA PRO A 335 34.07 21.98 12.48
C PRO A 335 34.04 20.57 11.88
N ILE A 336 33.08 19.74 12.31
CA ILE A 336 32.90 18.38 11.81
C ILE A 336 32.69 18.31 10.28
N MET A 337 32.01 19.31 9.69
CA MET A 337 31.79 19.36 8.24
C MET A 337 33.08 19.71 7.50
N ALA A 338 33.82 20.69 8.03
CA ALA A 338 35.12 21.07 7.50
C ALA A 338 36.13 19.93 7.59
N ASP A 339 36.15 19.19 8.69
CA ASP A 339 37.06 18.05 8.87
C ASP A 339 36.76 16.90 7.93
N LYS A 340 35.48 16.62 7.65
CA LYS A 340 35.11 15.63 6.62
C LYS A 340 35.65 16.01 5.25
N LEU A 341 35.55 17.29 4.86
CA LEU A 341 36.12 17.78 3.60
C LEU A 341 37.65 17.64 3.56
N ARG A 342 38.34 17.95 4.66
CA ARG A 342 39.79 17.77 4.78
C ARG A 342 40.20 16.31 4.67
N ARG A 343 39.42 15.38 5.24
CA ARG A 343 39.64 13.92 5.10
C ARG A 343 39.46 13.41 3.67
N GLU A 344 38.63 14.08 2.88
CA GLU A 344 38.52 13.85 1.43
C GLU A 344 39.69 14.49 0.64
N GLY A 345 40.65 15.16 1.31
CA GLY A 345 41.81 15.79 0.69
C GLY A 345 41.55 17.19 0.12
N ALA A 346 40.40 17.80 0.43
CA ALA A 346 40.10 19.16 -0.02
C ALA A 346 40.76 20.22 0.86
N THR A 347 41.21 21.30 0.22
CA THR A 347 41.57 22.55 0.91
C THR A 347 40.29 23.25 1.34
N VAL A 348 40.08 23.39 2.65
CA VAL A 348 38.92 24.11 3.19
C VAL A 348 39.32 25.56 3.46
N GLN A 349 38.71 26.50 2.71
CA GLN A 349 38.95 27.93 2.85
C GLN A 349 37.76 28.59 3.56
N VAL A 350 37.99 29.18 4.72
CA VAL A 350 36.94 29.92 5.43
C VAL A 350 36.85 31.34 4.85
N HIS A 351 35.68 31.75 4.39
CA HIS A 351 35.46 33.11 3.87
C HIS A 351 34.02 33.58 4.10
N GLY A 352 33.89 34.78 4.66
CA GLY A 352 32.61 35.43 4.94
C GLY A 352 31.83 34.83 6.11
N ALA A 353 30.72 35.49 6.44
CA ALA A 353 29.85 35.10 7.57
C ALA A 353 28.69 34.20 7.12
N ILE A 354 28.25 34.37 5.87
CA ILE A 354 27.12 33.66 5.26
C ILE A 354 27.55 32.90 4.00
N TRP A 355 26.69 31.99 3.54
CA TRP A 355 26.97 31.17 2.36
C TRP A 355 27.19 32.00 1.09
N ASP A 356 26.48 33.12 0.92
CA ASP A 356 26.61 33.98 -0.27
C ASP A 356 28.02 34.57 -0.42
N ASP A 357 28.68 34.92 0.68
CA ASP A 357 30.06 35.42 0.67
C ASP A 357 31.03 34.32 0.22
N ALA A 358 30.89 33.12 0.81
CA ALA A 358 31.67 31.95 0.43
C ALA A 358 31.44 31.57 -1.05
N ASN A 359 30.21 31.71 -1.53
CA ASN A 359 29.83 31.46 -2.91
C ASN A 359 30.46 32.46 -3.89
N LYS A 360 30.38 33.77 -3.59
CA LYS A 360 31.07 34.80 -4.38
C LYS A 360 32.57 34.51 -4.47
N LYS A 361 33.20 34.16 -3.33
CA LYS A 361 34.62 33.83 -3.33
C LYS A 361 34.96 32.56 -4.12
N ALA A 362 34.13 31.53 -4.04
CA ALA A 362 34.30 30.33 -4.85
C ALA A 362 34.22 30.62 -6.37
N GLN A 363 33.33 31.53 -6.78
CA GLN A 363 33.21 31.97 -8.17
C GLN A 363 34.40 32.80 -8.63
N GLU A 364 34.92 33.70 -7.78
CA GLU A 364 36.17 34.42 -8.06
C GLU A 364 37.34 33.46 -8.29
N LEU A 365 37.53 32.50 -7.37
CA LEU A 365 38.59 31.49 -7.48
C LEU A 365 38.45 30.62 -8.74
N SER A 366 37.21 30.33 -9.15
CA SER A 366 36.94 29.60 -10.39
C SER A 366 37.48 30.35 -11.61
N ARG A 367 37.26 31.68 -11.67
CA ARG A 367 37.71 32.53 -12.78
C ARG A 367 39.21 32.79 -12.77
N GLU A 368 39.80 32.98 -11.59
CA GLU A 368 41.23 33.34 -11.46
C GLU A 368 42.19 32.17 -11.70
N LYS A 369 41.75 30.93 -11.41
CA LYS A 369 42.65 29.76 -11.34
C LYS A 369 42.28 28.62 -12.28
N ASP A 370 41.42 28.86 -13.27
CA ASP A 370 40.88 27.84 -14.19
C ASP A 370 40.30 26.61 -13.43
N LEU A 371 39.59 26.87 -12.34
CA LEU A 371 38.96 25.81 -11.52
C LEU A 371 37.51 25.62 -11.96
N LEU A 372 37.08 24.38 -12.03
CA LEU A 372 35.67 24.05 -12.25
C LEU A 372 34.84 24.42 -11.03
N TYR A 373 33.96 25.41 -11.17
CA TYR A 373 32.95 25.68 -10.15
C TYR A 373 31.87 24.59 -10.17
N VAL A 374 31.75 23.85 -9.07
CA VAL A 374 30.75 22.79 -8.90
C VAL A 374 29.52 23.34 -8.19
N HIS A 375 28.48 23.61 -8.97
CA HIS A 375 27.17 23.94 -8.44
C HIS A 375 26.54 22.73 -7.73
N PRO A 376 25.83 22.91 -6.60
CA PRO A 376 25.23 21.81 -5.85
C PRO A 376 24.11 21.03 -6.57
N PHE A 377 23.55 21.51 -7.69
CA PHE A 377 22.42 20.85 -8.37
C PHE A 377 22.11 21.34 -9.79
N HIS A 378 22.45 22.57 -10.17
CA HIS A 378 22.01 23.20 -11.42
C HIS A 378 23.07 23.06 -12.53
N HIS A 379 23.09 21.91 -13.21
CA HIS A 379 23.93 21.69 -14.39
C HIS A 379 23.43 20.47 -15.20
N PRO A 380 23.38 20.50 -16.54
CA PRO A 380 22.93 19.37 -17.36
C PRO A 380 23.67 18.06 -17.07
N LEU A 381 25.01 18.12 -16.97
CA LEU A 381 25.82 16.95 -16.62
C LEU A 381 25.56 16.40 -15.20
N ILE A 382 25.07 17.23 -14.28
CA ILE A 382 24.66 16.74 -12.95
C ILE A 382 23.38 15.92 -13.09
N TRP A 383 22.37 16.41 -13.81
CA TRP A 383 21.12 15.68 -14.03
C TRP A 383 21.35 14.38 -14.80
N GLU A 384 22.19 14.41 -15.83
CA GLU A 384 22.60 13.22 -16.58
C GLU A 384 23.29 12.18 -15.68
N GLY A 385 24.18 12.62 -14.78
CA GLY A 385 24.84 11.70 -13.85
C GLY A 385 23.83 11.07 -12.88
N VAL A 386 22.94 11.87 -12.30
CA VAL A 386 21.88 11.39 -11.40
C VAL A 386 20.92 10.44 -12.10
N SER A 387 20.63 10.64 -13.40
CA SER A 387 19.67 9.81 -14.13
C SER A 387 20.07 8.34 -14.23
N SER A 388 21.36 8.02 -14.07
CA SER A 388 21.86 6.65 -13.97
C SER A 388 21.19 5.82 -12.87
N LEU A 389 20.69 6.49 -11.81
CA LEU A 389 19.95 5.85 -10.72
C LEU A 389 18.72 5.11 -11.25
N VAL A 390 18.00 5.68 -12.22
CA VAL A 390 16.80 5.07 -12.79
C VAL A 390 17.15 3.83 -13.61
N ASP A 391 18.24 3.88 -14.38
CA ASP A 391 18.68 2.73 -15.19
C ASP A 391 19.06 1.54 -14.29
N GLU A 392 19.68 1.82 -13.15
CA GLU A 392 19.97 0.79 -12.14
C GLU A 392 18.69 0.20 -11.56
N VAL A 393 17.71 1.04 -11.19
CA VAL A 393 16.43 0.58 -10.65
C VAL A 393 15.70 -0.31 -11.66
N VAL A 394 15.59 0.12 -12.92
CA VAL A 394 14.96 -0.67 -13.99
C VAL A 394 15.66 -2.02 -14.16
N ARG A 395 17.00 -2.05 -14.13
CA ARG A 395 17.77 -3.29 -14.21
C ARG A 395 17.57 -4.20 -13.00
N GLN A 396 17.43 -3.64 -11.81
CA GLN A 396 17.36 -4.37 -10.54
C GLN A 396 15.97 -4.94 -10.25
N CYS A 397 14.89 -4.21 -10.59
CA CYS A 397 13.53 -4.60 -10.21
C CYS A 397 12.47 -4.41 -11.30
N GLY A 398 12.86 -4.06 -12.53
CA GLY A 398 11.91 -3.76 -13.61
C GLY A 398 11.23 -2.40 -13.42
N GLU A 399 10.07 -2.23 -14.08
CA GLU A 399 9.28 -1.00 -14.01
C GLU A 399 8.64 -0.81 -12.61
N PRO A 400 8.95 0.27 -11.88
CA PRO A 400 8.34 0.55 -10.59
C PRO A 400 6.94 1.18 -10.75
N SER A 401 6.13 1.08 -9.71
CA SER A 401 4.82 1.76 -9.62
C SER A 401 4.93 3.24 -9.28
N CYS A 402 6.00 3.65 -8.58
CA CYS A 402 6.22 5.02 -8.13
C CYS A 402 7.68 5.21 -7.68
N PHE A 403 8.23 6.40 -7.89
CA PHE A 403 9.44 6.87 -7.21
C PHE A 403 9.07 7.81 -6.07
N VAL A 404 9.66 7.64 -4.89
CA VAL A 404 9.56 8.59 -3.77
C VAL A 404 10.93 9.21 -3.54
N LEU A 405 11.02 10.52 -3.59
CA LEU A 405 12.29 11.24 -3.41
C LEU A 405 12.05 12.60 -2.77
N SER A 406 13.08 13.16 -2.14
CA SER A 406 13.04 14.52 -1.61
C SER A 406 13.55 15.55 -2.61
N VAL A 407 13.06 16.77 -2.50
CA VAL A 407 13.38 17.87 -3.42
C VAL A 407 13.93 19.06 -2.66
N GLY A 408 15.13 19.50 -3.05
CA GLY A 408 15.64 20.83 -2.74
C GLY A 408 15.64 21.68 -4.02
N GLY A 409 16.80 22.08 -4.51
CA GLY A 409 16.91 22.79 -5.80
C GLY A 409 16.54 21.99 -7.06
N GLY A 410 15.99 20.77 -6.94
CA GLY A 410 15.49 19.98 -8.08
C GLY A 410 16.50 19.02 -8.75
N GLY A 411 17.80 19.05 -8.42
CA GLY A 411 18.80 18.22 -9.13
C GLY A 411 18.54 16.70 -9.08
N LEU A 412 18.01 16.17 -7.97
CA LEU A 412 17.58 14.76 -7.89
C LEU A 412 16.36 14.49 -8.78
N LEU A 413 15.35 15.36 -8.67
CA LEU A 413 14.12 15.28 -9.44
C LEU A 413 14.39 15.35 -10.95
N CYS A 414 15.17 16.33 -11.42
CA CYS A 414 15.56 16.45 -12.84
C CYS A 414 16.29 15.20 -13.34
N GLY A 415 17.19 14.63 -12.54
CA GLY A 415 17.89 13.40 -12.90
C GLY A 415 16.94 12.20 -13.00
N VAL A 416 16.03 12.02 -12.03
CA VAL A 416 15.04 10.95 -12.07
C VAL A 416 14.07 11.13 -13.24
N MET A 417 13.55 12.33 -13.49
CA MET A 417 12.70 12.63 -14.65
C MET A 417 13.43 12.32 -15.96
N THR A 418 14.68 12.74 -16.10
CA THR A 418 15.52 12.45 -17.28
C THR A 418 15.68 10.94 -17.47
N GLY A 419 15.93 10.21 -16.38
CA GLY A 419 16.08 8.75 -16.40
C GLY A 419 14.80 8.04 -16.79
N LEU A 420 13.65 8.45 -16.23
CA LEU A 420 12.34 7.89 -16.57
C LEU A 420 12.01 8.12 -18.04
N ILE A 421 12.19 9.34 -18.53
CA ILE A 421 11.98 9.70 -19.93
C ILE A 421 12.83 8.80 -20.84
N ARG A 422 14.13 8.65 -20.53
CA ARG A 422 15.06 7.82 -21.33
C ARG A 422 14.64 6.35 -21.37
N ASN A 423 14.04 5.83 -20.30
CA ASN A 423 13.59 4.44 -20.22
C ASN A 423 12.13 4.25 -20.70
N GLY A 424 11.47 5.28 -21.24
CA GLY A 424 10.07 5.20 -21.68
C GLY A 424 9.06 5.10 -20.52
N LEU A 425 9.44 5.55 -19.32
CA LEU A 425 8.68 5.43 -18.08
C LEU A 425 8.15 6.78 -17.57
N GLY A 426 7.90 7.74 -18.46
CA GLY A 426 7.40 9.08 -18.09
C GLY A 426 6.03 9.06 -17.40
N HIS A 427 5.23 8.00 -17.59
CA HIS A 427 3.95 7.78 -16.92
C HIS A 427 4.08 7.33 -15.45
N VAL A 428 5.26 6.85 -15.03
CA VAL A 428 5.48 6.43 -13.65
C VAL A 428 5.48 7.66 -12.73
N PRO A 429 4.61 7.71 -11.71
CA PRO A 429 4.53 8.87 -10.82
C PRO A 429 5.78 9.02 -9.95
N ILE A 430 6.17 10.27 -9.73
CA ILE A 430 7.17 10.67 -8.75
C ILE A 430 6.46 11.39 -7.61
N LEU A 431 6.49 10.81 -6.41
CA LEU A 431 6.14 11.48 -5.17
C LEU A 431 7.35 12.33 -4.71
N ALA A 432 7.25 13.64 -4.97
CA ALA A 432 8.26 14.63 -4.65
C ALA A 432 7.97 15.24 -3.27
N MET A 433 8.80 14.90 -2.29
CA MET A 433 8.64 15.29 -0.90
C MET A 433 9.51 16.49 -0.53
N GLU A 434 8.95 17.45 0.18
CA GLU A 434 9.65 18.62 0.74
C GLU A 434 9.25 18.82 2.20
N THR A 435 10.00 19.63 2.96
CA THR A 435 9.61 20.05 4.30
C THR A 435 8.98 21.44 4.31
N GLN A 436 8.07 21.68 5.25
CA GLN A 436 7.54 23.02 5.52
C GLN A 436 8.71 23.96 5.84
N GLY A 437 8.79 25.10 5.15
CA GLY A 437 9.94 26.00 5.23
C GLY A 437 11.10 25.72 4.25
N ALA A 438 11.04 24.67 3.42
CA ALA A 438 11.97 24.42 2.31
C ALA A 438 11.25 23.87 1.05
N HIS A 439 10.00 24.26 0.84
CA HIS A 439 9.08 23.69 -0.16
C HIS A 439 9.01 24.50 -1.47
N CYS A 440 10.17 24.81 -2.06
CA CYS A 440 10.26 25.65 -3.25
C CYS A 440 9.60 25.03 -4.50
N LEU A 441 9.63 23.69 -4.66
CA LEU A 441 8.92 23.03 -5.75
C LEU A 441 7.40 23.13 -5.56
N ASN A 442 6.89 22.88 -4.35
CA ASN A 442 5.47 22.98 -4.05
C ASN A 442 4.94 24.38 -4.36
N ALA A 443 5.63 25.41 -3.90
CA ALA A 443 5.28 26.81 -4.17
C ALA A 443 5.27 27.10 -5.68
N ALA A 444 6.28 26.63 -6.41
CA ALA A 444 6.40 26.85 -7.85
C ALA A 444 5.33 26.09 -8.66
N LEU A 445 4.98 24.86 -8.28
CA LEU A 445 3.88 24.11 -8.89
C LEU A 445 2.52 24.76 -8.60
N ALA A 446 2.29 25.28 -7.39
CA ALA A 446 1.06 25.98 -7.03
C ALA A 446 0.91 27.30 -7.80
N ALA A 447 2.01 28.00 -8.06
CA ALA A 447 2.04 29.23 -8.86
C ALA A 447 2.00 28.99 -10.39
N GLY A 448 2.16 27.74 -10.84
CA GLY A 448 2.23 27.41 -12.27
C GLY A 448 3.55 27.78 -12.96
N GLY A 449 4.60 28.10 -12.20
CA GLY A 449 5.90 28.52 -12.74
C GLY A 449 6.96 28.78 -11.65
N PRO A 450 8.23 29.05 -12.02
CA PRO A 450 9.30 29.32 -11.07
C PRO A 450 8.98 30.50 -10.15
N VAL A 451 8.97 30.26 -8.84
CA VAL A 451 8.87 31.29 -7.80
C VAL A 451 9.89 31.03 -6.69
N SER A 452 10.26 32.09 -5.99
CA SER A 452 11.17 32.02 -4.84
C SER A 452 10.40 32.08 -3.53
N ILE A 453 10.69 31.18 -2.60
CA ILE A 453 10.24 31.32 -1.21
C ILE A 453 11.12 32.36 -0.48
N GLY A 454 10.57 33.07 0.50
CA GLY A 454 11.25 34.23 1.11
C GLY A 454 12.46 33.87 1.97
N SER A 455 12.45 32.72 2.64
CA SER A 455 13.56 32.23 3.46
C SER A 455 13.45 30.72 3.72
N ILE A 456 14.54 30.11 4.15
CA ILE A 456 14.56 28.71 4.60
C ILE A 456 14.36 28.66 6.12
N THR A 457 13.23 28.12 6.56
CA THR A 457 12.89 27.98 7.99
C THR A 457 12.93 26.53 8.48
N SER A 458 13.06 25.56 7.57
CA SER A 458 13.11 24.13 7.90
C SER A 458 14.45 23.72 8.54
N LEU A 459 14.39 22.73 9.44
CA LEU A 459 15.55 21.99 9.96
C LEU A 459 16.29 21.22 8.86
N ALA A 460 15.60 20.79 7.79
CA ALA A 460 16.16 20.07 6.66
C ALA A 460 16.97 20.98 5.72
N LYS A 461 18.04 21.60 6.24
CA LYS A 461 18.86 22.61 5.52
C LYS A 461 19.41 22.13 4.17
N THR A 462 19.60 20.81 3.97
CA THR A 462 20.07 20.25 2.69
C THR A 462 19.01 20.24 1.59
N LEU A 463 17.74 20.51 1.91
CA LEU A 463 16.69 20.86 0.95
C LEU A 463 16.64 22.37 0.63
N GLY A 464 17.32 23.20 1.41
CA GLY A 464 17.16 24.67 1.41
C GLY A 464 17.61 25.38 0.13
N ALA A 465 16.79 25.33 -0.91
CA ALA A 465 16.86 26.19 -2.08
C ALA A 465 15.64 27.12 -2.08
N LEU A 466 15.86 28.42 -2.35
CA LEU A 466 14.76 29.37 -2.42
C LEU A 466 13.93 29.19 -3.69
N THR A 467 14.58 28.76 -4.78
CA THR A 467 13.97 28.56 -6.10
C THR A 467 14.35 27.19 -6.62
N VAL A 468 13.38 26.46 -7.15
CA VAL A 468 13.63 25.19 -7.85
C VAL A 468 14.22 25.45 -9.24
N SER A 469 15.02 24.52 -9.76
CA SER A 469 15.58 24.59 -11.11
C SER A 469 14.51 24.71 -12.20
N ASP A 470 14.68 25.65 -13.14
CA ASP A 470 13.78 25.85 -14.30
C ASP A 470 13.63 24.59 -15.15
N GLU A 471 14.67 23.75 -15.18
CA GLU A 471 14.65 22.45 -15.84
C GLU A 471 13.49 21.55 -15.39
N VAL A 472 13.04 21.67 -14.14
CA VAL A 472 11.87 20.91 -13.67
C VAL A 472 10.68 21.22 -14.55
N PHE A 473 10.40 22.50 -14.81
CA PHE A 473 9.27 22.93 -15.65
C PHE A 473 9.42 22.51 -17.11
N ARG A 474 10.66 22.43 -17.63
CA ARG A 474 10.92 21.90 -18.97
C ARG A 474 10.59 20.40 -19.07
N LEU A 475 10.80 19.65 -18.00
CA LEU A 475 10.58 18.20 -17.96
C LEU A 475 9.15 17.82 -17.55
N LEU A 476 8.43 18.68 -16.81
CA LEU A 476 7.10 18.42 -16.27
C LEU A 476 6.08 17.89 -17.29
N PRO A 477 5.99 18.42 -18.53
CA PRO A 477 5.03 17.91 -19.53
C PRO A 477 5.23 16.44 -19.92
N ARG A 478 6.38 15.84 -19.57
CA ARG A 478 6.77 14.47 -19.95
C ARG A 478 6.80 13.52 -18.76
N CYS A 479 6.47 13.98 -17.55
CA CYS A 479 6.54 13.20 -16.33
C CYS A 479 5.37 13.50 -15.40
N VAL A 480 4.97 12.50 -14.60
CA VAL A 480 3.95 12.69 -13.57
C VAL A 480 4.63 13.02 -12.24
N VAL A 481 4.55 14.27 -11.78
CA VAL A 481 5.11 14.72 -10.49
C VAL A 481 3.98 15.06 -9.52
N ILE A 482 4.06 14.50 -8.31
CA ILE A 482 3.11 14.69 -7.23
C ILE A 482 3.87 15.32 -6.06
N SER A 483 3.67 16.63 -5.85
CA SER A 483 4.30 17.35 -4.73
C SER A 483 3.52 17.16 -3.42
N ARG A 484 4.26 16.87 -2.35
CA ARG A 484 3.78 16.83 -0.96
C ARG A 484 4.79 17.47 -0.03
N VAL A 485 4.28 18.16 0.98
CA VAL A 485 5.06 18.86 2.00
C VAL A 485 4.76 18.20 3.34
N VAL A 486 5.80 17.87 4.10
CA VAL A 486 5.73 17.31 5.46
C VAL A 486 6.31 18.30 6.47
N SER A 487 5.98 18.16 7.74
CA SER A 487 6.64 18.93 8.80
C SER A 487 8.06 18.43 9.05
N ASP A 488 8.88 19.25 9.72
CA ASP A 488 10.19 18.80 10.21
C ASP A 488 10.06 17.67 11.23
N GLU A 489 9.00 17.67 12.04
CA GLU A 489 8.70 16.60 12.99
C GLU A 489 8.48 15.27 12.26
N GLU A 490 7.67 15.25 11.20
CA GLU A 490 7.42 14.05 10.40
C GLU A 490 8.71 13.54 9.74
N ALA A 491 9.55 14.45 9.21
CA ALA A 491 10.82 14.11 8.60
C ALA A 491 11.82 13.53 9.62
N VAL A 492 11.94 14.14 10.81
CA VAL A 492 12.82 13.66 11.89
C VAL A 492 12.31 12.34 12.48
N HIS A 493 11.00 12.19 12.64
CA HIS A 493 10.39 10.94 13.08
C HIS A 493 10.67 9.81 12.08
N ALA A 494 10.58 10.08 10.77
CA ALA A 494 10.96 9.12 9.74
C ALA A 494 12.45 8.74 9.80
N CYS A 495 13.36 9.68 10.10
CA CYS A 495 14.77 9.35 10.33
C CYS A 495 14.97 8.39 11.51
N ARG A 496 14.28 8.61 12.63
CA ARG A 496 14.35 7.74 13.82
C ARG A 496 13.83 6.34 13.50
N ARG A 497 12.65 6.24 12.89
CA ARG A 497 12.07 4.96 12.47
C ARG A 497 12.99 4.22 11.50
N PHE A 498 13.59 4.92 10.55
CA PHE A 498 14.51 4.31 9.59
C PHE A 498 15.78 3.76 10.25
N LEU A 499 16.28 4.43 11.29
CA LEU A 499 17.38 3.92 12.11
C LEU A 499 16.95 2.63 12.87
N ASP A 500 15.77 2.66 13.48
CA ASP A 500 15.22 1.56 14.27
C ASP A 500 14.75 0.36 13.43
N ASP A 501 14.41 0.56 12.16
CA ASP A 501 13.98 -0.50 11.25
C ASP A 501 15.17 -1.04 10.43
N HIS A 502 16.05 -0.16 9.96
CA HIS A 502 17.06 -0.48 8.93
C HIS A 502 18.51 -0.23 9.33
N ARG A 503 18.76 0.27 10.55
CA ARG A 503 20.12 0.54 11.08
C ARG A 503 20.94 1.54 10.25
N TYR A 504 20.27 2.38 9.46
CA TYR A 504 20.90 3.48 8.73
C TYR A 504 20.52 4.82 9.33
N LEU A 505 21.53 5.63 9.63
CA LEU A 505 21.34 7.01 10.05
C LEU A 505 21.28 7.92 8.82
N VAL A 506 20.25 8.77 8.74
CA VAL A 506 20.02 9.68 7.61
C VAL A 506 19.59 11.07 8.07
N GLU A 507 19.83 12.09 7.23
CA GLU A 507 19.44 13.49 7.49
C GLU A 507 17.93 13.72 7.31
N PRO A 508 17.36 14.81 7.88
CA PRO A 508 15.94 15.16 7.72
C PRO A 508 15.51 15.33 6.25
N SER A 509 16.41 15.71 5.35
CA SER A 509 16.13 15.76 3.91
C SER A 509 15.83 14.39 3.31
N CYS A 510 16.51 13.33 3.78
CA CYS A 510 16.17 11.95 3.45
C CYS A 510 14.92 11.49 4.21
N GLY A 511 14.78 11.95 5.47
CA GLY A 511 13.59 11.79 6.28
C GLY A 511 12.32 12.26 5.58
N ALA A 512 12.35 13.36 4.84
CA ALA A 512 11.21 13.86 4.06
C ALA A 512 10.73 12.85 3.00
N ALA A 513 11.65 12.22 2.27
CA ALA A 513 11.31 11.15 1.32
C ALA A 513 10.72 9.92 2.04
N LEU A 514 11.35 9.52 3.15
CA LEU A 514 10.91 8.40 3.98
C LEU A 514 9.54 8.65 4.62
N ALA A 515 9.23 9.89 5.01
CA ALA A 515 7.92 10.31 5.51
C ALA A 515 6.83 10.13 4.45
N GLY A 516 7.16 10.20 3.16
CA GLY A 516 6.24 9.82 2.08
C GLY A 516 5.74 8.37 2.19
N ALA A 517 6.60 7.47 2.68
CA ALA A 517 6.24 6.07 2.95
C ALA A 517 5.67 5.88 4.36
N TYR A 518 6.36 6.34 5.40
CA TYR A 518 5.96 6.15 6.81
C TYR A 518 4.73 6.96 7.24
N GLY A 519 4.52 8.14 6.65
CA GLY A 519 3.45 9.10 6.99
C GLY A 519 2.14 8.88 6.21
N GLY A 520 2.01 7.77 5.47
CA GLY A 520 0.76 7.39 4.80
C GLY A 520 0.47 8.12 3.48
N HIS A 521 1.32 9.03 3.00
CA HIS A 521 1.15 9.67 1.69
C HIS A 521 1.12 8.66 0.55
N LEU A 522 2.04 7.69 0.54
CA LEU A 522 2.06 6.61 -0.44
C LEU A 522 0.76 5.79 -0.39
N ARG A 523 0.31 5.44 0.82
CA ARG A 523 -0.95 4.71 1.05
C ARG A 523 -2.15 5.47 0.50
N MET A 524 -2.18 6.79 0.69
CA MET A 524 -3.22 7.67 0.15
C MET A 524 -3.23 7.63 -1.38
N LEU A 525 -2.06 7.73 -2.03
CA LEU A 525 -1.97 7.70 -3.50
C LEU A 525 -2.38 6.34 -4.08
N ILE A 526 -2.05 5.24 -3.41
CA ILE A 526 -2.52 3.90 -3.78
C ILE A 526 -4.05 3.82 -3.66
N SER A 527 -4.62 4.31 -2.56
CA SER A 527 -6.08 4.31 -2.34
C SER A 527 -6.87 5.12 -3.37
N GLN A 528 -6.23 6.16 -3.93
CA GLN A 528 -6.76 7.02 -5.00
C GLN A 528 -6.56 6.42 -6.39
N GLY A 529 -5.92 5.26 -6.53
CA GLY A 529 -5.59 4.65 -7.82
C GLY A 529 -4.49 5.40 -8.60
N ARG A 530 -3.78 6.34 -7.96
CA ARG A 530 -2.70 7.12 -8.59
C ARG A 530 -1.37 6.37 -8.63
N VAL A 531 -1.23 5.34 -7.80
CA VAL A 531 -0.08 4.43 -7.75
C VAL A 531 -0.62 3.00 -7.74
N SER A 532 -0.17 2.14 -8.66
CA SER A 532 -0.57 0.74 -8.69
C SER A 532 0.11 -0.04 -7.54
N PRO A 533 -0.61 -0.94 -6.85
CA PRO A 533 -0.02 -1.83 -5.86
C PRO A 533 0.73 -3.04 -6.47
N ASP A 534 0.63 -3.27 -7.78
CA ASP A 534 1.08 -4.53 -8.42
C ASP A 534 2.60 -4.59 -8.63
N ARG A 535 3.28 -3.44 -8.69
CA ARG A 535 4.73 -3.32 -8.89
C ARG A 535 5.36 -2.58 -7.70
N PRO A 536 6.68 -2.72 -7.50
CA PRO A 536 7.31 -2.12 -6.34
C PRO A 536 7.31 -0.58 -6.42
N VAL A 537 7.22 0.05 -5.25
CA VAL A 537 7.50 1.48 -5.07
C VAL A 537 8.97 1.63 -4.69
N VAL A 538 9.66 2.60 -5.28
CA VAL A 538 11.09 2.83 -5.03
C VAL A 538 11.27 4.11 -4.24
N VAL A 539 11.75 4.01 -3.00
CA VAL A 539 12.11 5.17 -2.18
C VAL A 539 13.61 5.42 -2.33
N VAL A 540 13.97 6.62 -2.77
CA VAL A 540 15.36 7.06 -2.87
C VAL A 540 15.84 7.50 -1.49
N VAL A 541 16.64 6.66 -0.85
CA VAL A 541 17.32 6.96 0.42
C VAL A 541 18.51 7.85 0.08
N CYS A 542 18.25 9.13 -0.15
CA CYS A 542 19.20 10.07 -0.76
C CYS A 542 20.48 10.28 0.07
N GLY A 543 20.44 9.93 1.36
CA GLY A 543 21.58 9.96 2.27
C GLY A 543 21.73 11.26 3.02
N GLY A 544 22.98 11.62 3.30
CA GLY A 544 23.31 12.73 4.17
C GLY A 544 24.54 12.41 4.98
N ASN A 545 25.68 12.99 4.60
CA ASN A 545 26.94 12.80 5.33
C ASN A 545 27.07 13.80 6.49
N GLY A 546 26.09 14.66 6.72
CA GLY A 546 26.11 15.65 7.79
C GLY A 546 25.58 15.18 9.14
N VAL A 547 24.91 14.02 9.19
CA VAL A 547 24.18 13.56 10.38
C VAL A 547 25.08 12.81 11.38
N THR A 548 24.78 12.99 12.66
CA THR A 548 25.30 12.22 13.80
C THR A 548 24.14 11.84 14.72
N LEU A 549 24.36 10.89 15.64
CA LEU A 549 23.34 10.55 16.65
C LEU A 549 22.98 11.75 17.51
N ASP A 550 23.96 12.57 17.90
CA ASP A 550 23.74 13.78 18.68
C ASP A 550 22.86 14.79 17.92
N LEU A 551 23.11 14.98 16.62
CA LEU A 551 22.27 15.85 15.79
C LEU A 551 20.84 15.31 15.68
N LEU A 552 20.68 14.00 15.51
CA LEU A 552 19.35 13.39 15.47
C LEU A 552 18.61 13.57 16.82
N GLN A 553 19.30 13.43 17.95
CA GLN A 553 18.73 13.71 19.27
C GLN A 553 18.36 15.19 19.44
N GLN A 554 19.22 16.11 19.00
CA GLN A 554 18.94 17.55 19.04
C GLN A 554 17.71 17.90 18.19
N TRP A 555 17.61 17.39 16.96
CA TRP A 555 16.43 17.60 16.13
C TRP A 555 15.19 16.98 16.77
N SER A 556 15.29 15.79 17.35
CA SER A 556 14.17 15.14 18.04
C SER A 556 13.64 15.98 19.20
N LYS A 557 14.51 16.66 19.95
CA LYS A 557 14.12 17.60 21.01
C LYS A 557 13.49 18.88 20.44
N GLN A 558 14.10 19.44 19.40
CA GLN A 558 13.58 20.65 18.74
C GLN A 558 12.19 20.45 18.13
N THR A 559 11.88 19.24 17.65
CA THR A 559 10.56 18.89 17.11
C THR A 559 9.61 18.31 18.16
N GLY A 560 9.98 18.25 19.44
CA GLY A 560 9.12 17.74 20.51
C GLY A 560 8.87 16.23 20.51
N LEU A 561 9.63 15.45 19.75
CA LEU A 561 9.51 13.98 19.68
C LEU A 561 10.04 13.28 20.95
N ILE A 562 10.98 13.91 21.64
CA ILE A 562 11.54 13.46 22.91
C ILE A 562 11.74 14.67 23.84
N GLN A 563 11.66 14.42 25.15
CA GLN A 563 11.87 15.43 26.19
C GLN A 563 13.37 15.70 26.44
#